data_AF-W4PAV0-F1
#
_entry.id   AF-W4PAV0-F1
#
_cell.length_a   1.000
_cell.length_b   1.000
_cell.length_c   1.000
_cell.angle_alpha   90.00
_cell.angle_beta   90.00
_cell.angle_gamma   90.00
#
_symmetry.space_group_name_H-M   'P 1'
#
loop_
_entity.id
_entity.type
_entity.pdbx_description
1 polymer ?
#
loop_
_entity_poly.entity_id
_entity_poly.type
_entity_poly.pdbx_seq_one_letter_code
_entity_poly.pdbx_strand_id
1 'polypeptide(L)'
;MNWLEALILGLIQGLTEYLPVSSSGHLAIGSAFFGVNAEENLSFTIIVHVATVCSTLVILWKEIDWIFRGLFKFEMNEETRYVGNILVSMIPVAIVGLFFKDYVEEIFGSGLFIVGCMLLLTAALLTFSYYYKPRQKEKISVKDAFVIGIAQACAVMPGLSRSGSTIATGLLLGDNKAKLAQFSFLMVIPPFWVRHCSMG
;
A
#
# COMPACT_ATOMS: atom_id res chain seq x y z
N MET A 1 6.42 21.52 13.72
CA MET A 1 6.21 21.71 12.26
C MET A 1 5.29 22.89 12.02
N ASN A 2 5.63 23.81 11.12
CA ASN A 2 4.78 24.96 10.79
C ASN A 2 3.71 24.59 9.73
N TRP A 3 2.75 25.49 9.50
CA TRP A 3 1.63 25.24 8.59
C TRP A 3 2.06 25.05 7.13
N LEU A 4 3.16 25.71 6.70
CA LEU A 4 3.66 25.63 5.33
C LEU A 4 4.34 24.28 5.07
N GLU A 5 5.16 23.81 6.02
CA GLU A 5 5.76 22.47 6.01
C GLU A 5 4.66 21.40 5.97
N ALA A 6 3.63 21.54 6.82
CA ALA A 6 2.48 20.63 6.84
C ALA A 6 1.74 20.61 5.50
N LEU A 7 1.54 21.77 4.88
CA LEU A 7 0.90 21.88 3.57
C LEU A 7 1.73 21.18 2.48
N ILE A 8 3.04 21.43 2.43
CA ILE A 8 3.94 20.85 1.43
C ILE A 8 4.01 19.32 1.60
N LEU A 9 4.24 18.84 2.82
CA LEU A 9 4.31 17.40 3.10
C LEU A 9 2.96 16.71 2.87
N GLY A 10 1.84 17.39 3.17
CA GLY A 10 0.50 16.90 2.88
C GLY A 10 0.24 16.76 1.38
N LEU A 11 0.67 17.74 0.57
CA LEU A 11 0.62 17.64 -0.89
C LEU A 11 1.51 16.51 -1.42
N ILE A 12 2.72 16.37 -0.88
CA ILE A 12 3.62 15.26 -1.22
C ILE A 12 2.94 13.92 -0.94
N GLN A 13 2.39 13.72 0.25
CA GLN A 13 1.66 12.49 0.60
C GLN A 13 0.49 12.23 -0.36
N GLY A 14 -0.36 13.24 -0.59
CA GLY A 14 -1.54 13.10 -1.44
C GLY A 14 -1.20 12.72 -2.88
N LEU A 15 -0.11 13.29 -3.43
CA LEU A 15 0.35 12.97 -4.78
C LEU A 15 1.04 11.60 -4.86
N THR A 16 1.78 11.22 -3.83
CA THR A 16 2.67 10.04 -3.87
C THR A 16 2.02 8.76 -3.37
N GLU A 17 0.96 8.80 -2.56
CA GLU A 17 0.30 7.58 -2.05
C GLU A 17 -0.29 6.73 -3.19
N TYR A 18 -0.87 7.40 -4.19
CA TYR A 18 -1.50 6.73 -5.34
C TYR A 18 -0.53 6.39 -6.46
N LEU A 19 0.65 7.02 -6.46
CA LEU A 19 1.69 6.74 -7.43
C LEU A 19 2.60 5.61 -6.90
N PRO A 20 3.13 4.75 -7.77
CA PRO A 20 4.03 3.68 -7.37
C PRO A 20 5.44 4.21 -7.07
N VAL A 21 5.56 5.21 -6.19
CA VAL A 21 6.80 5.97 -5.93
C VAL A 21 7.18 6.07 -4.44
N SER A 22 6.43 5.39 -3.56
CA SER A 22 6.66 5.36 -2.10
C SER A 22 6.43 6.72 -1.41
N SER A 23 5.21 6.91 -0.92
CA SER A 23 4.81 8.09 -0.14
C SER A 23 5.61 8.23 1.16
N SER A 24 5.80 7.13 1.89
CA SER A 24 6.63 7.11 3.11
C SER A 24 8.07 7.54 2.85
N GLY A 25 8.64 7.19 1.68
CA GLY A 25 9.99 7.60 1.32
C GLY A 25 10.09 9.10 1.04
N HIS A 26 9.13 9.64 0.30
CA HIS A 26 9.07 11.07 0.01
C HIS A 26 8.79 11.91 1.26
N LEU A 27 7.92 11.44 2.16
CA LEU A 27 7.71 12.07 3.47
C LEU A 27 8.97 12.05 4.34
N ALA A 28 9.70 10.92 4.37
CA ALA A 28 10.95 10.83 5.14
C ALA A 28 12.02 11.81 4.60
N ILE A 29 12.17 11.90 3.28
CA ILE A 29 13.10 12.84 2.63
C ILE A 29 12.67 14.29 2.89
N GLY A 30 11.39 14.61 2.71
CA GLY A 30 10.87 15.97 2.94
C GLY A 30 11.02 16.40 4.39
N SER A 31 10.72 15.51 5.34
CA SER A 31 10.86 15.79 6.77
C SER A 31 12.32 16.01 7.18
N ALA A 32 13.24 15.23 6.61
CA ALA A 32 14.67 15.44 6.81
C ALA A 32 15.15 16.78 6.22
N PHE A 33 14.60 17.18 5.06
CA PHE A 33 14.92 18.47 4.44
C PHE A 33 14.45 19.67 5.28
N PHE A 34 13.28 19.56 5.91
CA PHE A 34 12.74 20.59 6.80
C PHE A 34 13.26 20.51 8.24
N GLY A 35 14.06 19.50 8.59
CA GLY A 35 14.57 19.32 9.95
C GLY A 35 13.47 19.03 10.99
N VAL A 36 12.38 18.37 10.58
CA VAL A 36 11.24 18.05 11.47
C VAL A 36 11.64 16.91 12.42
N ASN A 37 11.35 17.09 13.71
CA ASN A 37 11.61 16.09 14.73
C ASN A 37 10.81 14.80 14.50
N ALA A 38 11.36 13.66 14.91
CA ALA A 38 10.77 12.35 14.65
C ALA A 38 9.35 12.18 15.22
N GLU A 39 9.08 12.70 16.42
CA GLU A 39 7.76 12.59 17.07
C GLU A 39 6.68 13.38 16.32
N GLU A 40 6.94 14.65 15.98
CA GLU A 40 6.00 15.47 15.19
C GLU A 40 5.74 14.85 13.81
N ASN A 41 6.79 14.31 13.19
CA ASN A 41 6.68 13.66 11.89
C ASN A 41 5.82 12.38 11.95
N LEU A 42 5.92 11.59 13.02
CA LEU A 42 5.13 10.38 13.19
C LEU A 42 3.63 10.68 13.27
N SER A 43 3.21 11.59 14.17
CA SER A 43 1.81 11.96 14.30
C SER A 43 1.24 12.57 13.01
N PHE A 44 2.02 13.44 12.35
CA PHE A 44 1.63 14.00 11.07
C PHE A 44 1.46 12.93 9.99
N THR A 45 2.43 12.01 9.86
CA THR A 45 2.41 10.91 8.89
C THR A 45 1.16 10.06 9.04
N ILE A 46 0.75 9.73 10.28
CA ILE A 46 -0.47 8.98 10.54
C ILE A 46 -1.70 9.75 10.03
N ILE A 47 -1.82 11.04 10.36
CA ILE A 47 -2.98 11.86 9.96
C ILE A 47 -3.10 11.94 8.44
N VAL A 48 -2.00 12.18 7.72
CA VAL A 48 -2.05 12.29 6.26
C VAL A 48 -2.32 10.94 5.58
N HIS A 49 -1.92 9.81 6.19
CA HIS A 49 -2.33 8.48 5.73
C HIS A 49 -3.83 8.22 5.96
N VAL A 50 -4.40 8.64 7.09
CA VAL A 50 -5.86 8.58 7.29
C VAL A 50 -6.57 9.38 6.19
N ALA A 51 -6.08 10.59 5.88
CA ALA A 51 -6.65 11.43 4.84
C ALA A 51 -6.62 10.77 3.44
N THR A 52 -5.52 10.08 3.09
CA THR A 52 -5.44 9.35 1.82
C THR A 52 -6.31 8.09 1.82
N VAL A 53 -6.48 7.39 2.94
CA VAL A 53 -7.45 6.29 3.06
C VAL A 53 -8.88 6.81 2.86
N CYS A 54 -9.24 7.92 3.49
CA CYS A 54 -10.54 8.56 3.27
C CYS A 54 -10.76 8.95 1.81
N SER A 55 -9.75 9.54 1.16
CA SER A 55 -9.78 9.87 -0.26
C SER A 55 -9.95 8.62 -1.14
N THR A 56 -9.29 7.51 -0.80
CA THR A 56 -9.45 6.20 -1.47
C THR A 56 -10.89 5.69 -1.36
N LEU A 57 -11.50 5.76 -0.18
CA LEU A 57 -12.89 5.34 0.04
C LEU A 57 -13.88 6.14 -0.81
N VAL A 58 -13.66 7.45 -0.96
CA VAL A 58 -14.50 8.32 -1.79
C VAL A 58 -14.35 7.99 -3.27
N ILE A 59 -13.11 7.83 -3.75
CA ILE A 59 -12.83 7.55 -5.17
C ILE A 59 -13.34 6.16 -5.57
N LEU A 60 -13.15 5.15 -4.72
CA LEU A 60 -13.53 3.76 -4.98
C LEU A 60 -14.92 3.43 -4.42
N TRP A 61 -15.76 4.44 -4.14
CA TRP A 61 -17.09 4.22 -3.55
C TRP A 61 -17.97 3.29 -4.39
N LYS A 62 -17.86 3.35 -5.72
CA LYS A 62 -18.64 2.50 -6.63
C LYS A 62 -18.22 1.03 -6.52
N GLU A 63 -16.92 0.76 -6.47
CA GLU A 63 -16.36 -0.57 -6.27
C GLU A 63 -16.73 -1.13 -4.89
N ILE A 64 -16.70 -0.29 -3.86
CA ILE A 64 -17.10 -0.64 -2.51
C ILE A 64 -18.60 -0.97 -2.44
N ASP A 65 -19.48 -0.14 -3.02
CA ASP A 65 -20.92 -0.40 -3.10
C ASP A 65 -21.22 -1.70 -3.88
N TRP A 66 -20.48 -1.96 -4.97
CA TRP A 66 -20.56 -3.22 -5.71
C TRP A 66 -20.21 -4.44 -4.83
N ILE A 67 -19.11 -4.37 -4.08
CA ILE A 67 -18.71 -5.41 -3.12
C ILE A 67 -19.81 -5.64 -2.07
N PHE A 68 -20.31 -4.57 -1.45
CA PHE A 68 -21.33 -4.68 -0.40
C PHE A 68 -22.61 -5.33 -0.92
N ARG A 69 -23.12 -4.87 -2.07
CA ARG A 69 -24.32 -5.47 -2.69
C ARG A 69 -24.12 -6.94 -3.02
N GLY A 70 -22.91 -7.34 -3.41
CA GLY A 70 -22.56 -8.73 -3.67
C GLY A 70 -22.55 -9.61 -2.43
N LEU A 71 -21.98 -9.09 -1.33
CA LEU A 71 -21.90 -9.81 -0.06
C LEU A 71 -23.28 -10.08 0.55
N PHE A 72 -24.20 -9.12 0.45
CA PHE A 72 -25.58 -9.29 0.95
C PHE A 72 -26.43 -10.29 0.16
N LYS A 73 -25.97 -10.75 -1.02
CA LYS A 73 -26.65 -11.82 -1.77
C LYS A 73 -26.35 -13.21 -1.22
N PHE A 74 -25.31 -13.38 -0.38
CA PHE A 74 -24.89 -14.67 0.18
C PHE A 74 -24.69 -15.79 -0.86
N GLU A 75 -24.35 -15.42 -2.09
CA GLU A 75 -24.09 -16.36 -3.20
C GLU A 75 -22.61 -16.32 -3.59
N MET A 76 -22.07 -17.46 -4.06
CA MET A 76 -20.70 -17.56 -4.56
C MET A 76 -20.56 -16.89 -5.94
N ASN A 77 -20.59 -15.56 -5.95
CA ASN A 77 -20.51 -14.70 -7.13
C ASN A 77 -19.09 -14.09 -7.30
N GLU A 78 -18.92 -13.24 -8.31
CA GLU A 78 -17.64 -12.59 -8.61
C GLU A 78 -17.24 -11.61 -7.51
N GLU A 79 -18.21 -10.94 -6.88
CA GLU A 79 -18.05 -10.04 -5.74
C GLU A 79 -17.44 -10.78 -4.54
N THR A 80 -18.02 -11.92 -4.17
CA THR A 80 -17.56 -12.74 -3.04
C THR A 80 -16.16 -13.31 -3.30
N ARG A 81 -15.86 -13.70 -4.55
CA ARG A 81 -14.49 -14.10 -4.94
C ARG A 81 -13.49 -12.95 -4.82
N TYR A 82 -13.88 -11.74 -5.23
CA TYR A 82 -13.04 -10.56 -5.13
C TYR A 82 -12.72 -10.21 -3.67
N VAL A 83 -13.72 -10.27 -2.79
CA VAL A 83 -13.54 -10.12 -1.33
C VAL A 83 -12.64 -11.21 -0.77
N GLY A 84 -12.86 -12.47 -1.16
CA GLY A 84 -12.00 -13.58 -0.78
C GLY A 84 -10.54 -13.35 -1.16
N ASN A 85 -10.28 -12.83 -2.36
CA ASN A 85 -8.94 -12.47 -2.80
C ASN A 85 -8.33 -11.35 -1.94
N ILE A 86 -9.09 -10.32 -1.56
CA ILE A 86 -8.62 -9.27 -0.64
C ILE A 86 -8.23 -9.89 0.71
N LEU A 87 -9.07 -10.77 1.28
CA LEU A 87 -8.78 -11.42 2.54
C LEU A 87 -7.53 -12.31 2.45
N VAL A 88 -7.37 -13.05 1.36
CA VAL A 88 -6.19 -13.89 1.13
C VAL A 88 -4.92 -13.05 0.99
N SER A 89 -4.96 -11.90 0.31
CA SER A 89 -3.81 -11.01 0.16
C SER A 89 -3.42 -10.33 1.47
N MET A 90 -4.31 -10.26 2.45
CA MET A 90 -4.02 -9.73 3.78
C MET A 90 -3.25 -10.72 4.68
N ILE A 91 -3.31 -12.03 4.40
CA ILE A 91 -2.70 -13.04 5.28
C ILE A 91 -1.20 -12.79 5.49
N PRO A 92 -0.37 -12.58 4.44
CA PRO A 92 1.07 -12.40 4.64
C PRO A 92 1.41 -11.13 5.42
N VAL A 93 0.71 -10.02 5.16
CA VAL A 93 0.98 -8.76 5.88
C VAL A 93 0.53 -8.82 7.34
N ALA A 94 -0.56 -9.53 7.65
CA ALA A 94 -0.99 -9.76 9.01
C ALA A 94 0.03 -10.59 9.79
N ILE A 95 0.61 -11.63 9.17
CA ILE A 95 1.70 -12.43 9.77
C ILE A 95 2.91 -11.53 10.08
N VAL A 96 3.35 -10.71 9.12
CA VAL A 96 4.48 -9.78 9.35
C VAL A 96 4.15 -8.79 10.49
N GLY A 97 2.95 -8.22 10.49
CA GLY A 97 2.53 -7.27 11.53
C GLY A 97 2.42 -7.86 12.94
N LEU A 98 2.07 -9.15 13.07
CA LEU A 98 1.92 -9.81 14.37
C LEU A 98 3.21 -10.40 14.91
N PHE A 99 4.07 -10.96 14.05
CA PHE A 99 5.25 -11.71 14.48
C PHE A 99 6.57 -10.97 14.28
N PHE A 100 6.61 -9.94 13.43
CA PHE A 100 7.85 -9.24 13.05
C PHE A 100 7.80 -7.74 13.33
N LYS A 101 6.88 -7.27 14.17
CA LYS A 101 6.70 -5.86 14.50
C LYS A 101 7.99 -5.20 15.00
N ASP A 102 8.68 -5.84 15.95
CA ASP A 102 9.88 -5.27 16.58
C ASP A 102 11.04 -5.10 15.56
N TYR A 103 11.24 -6.11 14.69
CA TYR A 103 12.22 -6.03 13.61
C TYR A 103 11.90 -4.93 12.60
N VAL A 104 10.62 -4.75 12.28
CA VAL A 104 10.19 -3.66 11.40
C VAL A 104 10.53 -2.32 12.06
N GLU A 105 10.17 -2.12 13.32
CA GLU A 105 10.47 -0.87 14.04
C GLU A 105 11.98 -0.55 14.11
N GLU A 106 12.83 -1.57 14.29
CA GLU A 106 14.29 -1.42 14.23
C GLU A 106 14.77 -0.94 12.85
N ILE A 107 14.24 -1.53 11.77
CA ILE A 107 14.58 -1.13 10.40
C ILE A 107 14.09 0.30 10.11
N PHE A 108 12.96 0.75 10.68
CA PHE A 108 12.52 2.15 10.55
C PHE A 108 13.52 3.14 11.16
N GLY A 109 14.30 2.73 12.18
CA GLY A 109 15.36 3.54 12.80
C GLY A 109 16.63 3.69 11.97
N SER A 110 16.79 2.91 10.89
CA SER A 110 18.02 2.87 10.07
C SER A 110 18.26 4.09 9.16
N GLY A 111 17.29 5.02 9.08
CA GLY A 111 17.45 6.32 8.44
C GLY A 111 17.28 6.36 6.92
N LEU A 112 17.67 7.50 6.31
CA LEU A 112 17.44 7.79 4.88
C LEU A 112 18.14 6.84 3.91
N PHE A 113 19.20 6.15 4.34
CA PHE A 113 19.94 5.22 3.47
C PHE A 113 19.07 4.05 3.02
N ILE A 114 18.36 3.39 3.95
CA ILE A 114 17.46 2.29 3.62
C ILE A 114 16.30 2.79 2.75
N VAL A 115 15.76 3.97 3.04
CA VAL A 115 14.73 4.60 2.21
C VAL A 115 15.21 4.75 0.76
N GLY A 116 16.43 5.25 0.55
CA GLY A 116 17.03 5.38 -0.78
C GLY A 116 17.18 4.04 -1.50
N CYS A 117 17.68 3.01 -0.81
CA CYS A 117 17.78 1.65 -1.38
C CYS A 117 16.40 1.09 -1.78
N MET A 118 15.37 1.29 -0.97
CA MET A 118 14.03 0.79 -1.24
C MET A 118 13.30 1.54 -2.37
N LEU A 119 13.59 2.84 -2.56
CA LEU A 119 13.15 3.59 -3.73
C LEU A 119 13.76 3.04 -5.02
N LEU A 120 15.06 2.73 -5.01
CA LEU A 120 15.73 2.10 -6.16
C LEU A 120 15.17 0.70 -6.43
N LEU A 121 14.89 -0.09 -5.39
CA LEU A 121 14.26 -1.40 -5.53
C LEU A 121 12.85 -1.28 -6.14
N THR A 122 12.05 -0.31 -5.69
CA THR A 122 10.74 -0.01 -6.29
C THR A 122 10.88 0.30 -7.78
N ALA A 123 11.82 1.19 -8.13
CA ALA A 123 12.06 1.57 -9.52
C ALA A 123 12.48 0.36 -10.38
N ALA A 124 13.35 -0.50 -9.85
CA ALA A 124 13.78 -1.73 -10.53
C ALA A 124 12.60 -2.70 -10.75
N LEU A 125 11.77 -2.94 -9.74
CA LEU A 125 10.59 -3.80 -9.83
C LEU A 125 9.60 -3.30 -10.89
N LEU A 126 9.29 -2.00 -10.88
CA LEU A 126 8.38 -1.40 -11.85
C LEU A 126 8.95 -1.47 -13.27
N THR A 127 10.24 -1.15 -13.43
CA THR A 127 10.94 -1.22 -14.71
C THR A 127 10.87 -2.63 -15.28
N PHE A 128 11.16 -3.63 -14.45
CA PHE A 128 11.09 -5.03 -14.84
C PHE A 128 9.66 -5.44 -15.23
N SER A 129 8.65 -5.04 -14.44
CA SER A 129 7.23 -5.31 -14.72
C SER A 129 6.72 -4.67 -16.01
N TYR A 130 7.33 -3.57 -16.44
CA TYR A 130 6.99 -2.89 -17.68
C TYR A 130 7.52 -3.63 -18.92
N TYR A 131 8.74 -4.16 -18.84
CA TYR A 131 9.36 -4.89 -19.97
C TYR A 131 8.91 -6.34 -20.07
N TYR A 132 8.60 -6.98 -18.94
CA TYR A 132 8.10 -8.35 -18.95
C TYR A 132 6.63 -8.38 -19.37
N LYS A 133 6.32 -9.13 -20.45
CA LYS A 133 4.96 -9.24 -21.03
C LYS A 133 4.39 -10.65 -20.85
N PRO A 134 3.83 -10.98 -19.67
CA PRO A 134 3.20 -12.26 -19.43
C PRO A 134 1.88 -12.39 -20.17
N ARG A 135 1.39 -13.64 -20.29
CA ARG A 135 0.06 -13.94 -20.82
C ARG A 135 -1.00 -13.29 -19.94
N GLN A 136 -1.83 -12.45 -20.55
CA GLN A 136 -2.84 -11.67 -19.84
C GLN A 136 -3.96 -12.56 -19.29
N LYS A 137 -4.34 -12.28 -18.05
CA LYS A 137 -5.49 -12.87 -17.33
C LYS A 137 -6.57 -11.81 -17.15
N GLU A 138 -7.82 -12.21 -17.28
CA GLU A 138 -8.95 -11.29 -17.08
C GLU A 138 -9.28 -11.05 -15.59
N LYS A 139 -8.91 -11.99 -14.73
CA LYS A 139 -9.26 -12.02 -13.31
C LYS A 139 -8.05 -12.39 -12.47
N ILE A 140 -7.95 -11.76 -11.31
CA ILE A 140 -6.96 -12.06 -10.29
C ILE A 140 -7.35 -13.41 -9.67
N SER A 141 -6.48 -14.41 -9.76
CA SER A 141 -6.73 -15.70 -9.11
C SER A 141 -6.39 -15.63 -7.61
N VAL A 142 -6.89 -16.58 -6.83
CA VAL A 142 -6.56 -16.69 -5.39
C VAL A 142 -5.05 -16.83 -5.17
N LYS A 143 -4.35 -17.55 -6.08
CA LYS A 143 -2.89 -17.67 -6.04
C LYS A 143 -2.21 -16.33 -6.29
N ASP A 144 -2.69 -15.57 -7.28
CA ASP A 144 -2.15 -14.25 -7.59
C ASP A 144 -2.36 -13.29 -6.41
N ALA A 145 -3.56 -13.29 -5.81
CA ALA A 145 -3.87 -12.51 -4.61
C ALA A 145 -2.93 -12.81 -3.44
N PHE A 146 -2.63 -14.08 -3.19
CA PHE A 146 -1.67 -14.47 -2.15
C PHE A 146 -0.25 -13.96 -2.43
N VAL A 147 0.23 -14.10 -3.67
CA VAL A 147 1.57 -13.64 -4.08
C VAL A 147 1.67 -12.11 -4.02
N ILE A 148 0.61 -11.39 -4.43
CA ILE A 148 0.51 -9.93 -4.25
C ILE A 148 0.54 -9.58 -2.75
N GLY A 149 -0.11 -10.38 -1.90
CA GLY A 149 -0.04 -10.24 -0.44
C GLY A 149 1.37 -10.38 0.13
N ILE A 150 2.18 -11.30 -0.41
CA ILE A 150 3.60 -11.43 -0.05
C ILE A 150 4.36 -10.16 -0.44
N ALA A 151 4.14 -9.63 -1.64
CA ALA A 151 4.76 -8.37 -2.05
C ALA A 151 4.35 -7.20 -1.13
N GLN A 152 3.08 -7.15 -0.71
CA GLN A 152 2.61 -6.17 0.29
C GLN A 152 3.30 -6.34 1.64
N ALA A 153 3.52 -7.58 2.09
CA ALA A 153 4.21 -7.87 3.34
C ALA A 153 5.69 -7.40 3.29
N CYS A 154 6.37 -7.60 2.16
CA CYS A 154 7.70 -7.05 1.95
C CYS A 154 7.70 -5.52 1.96
N ALA A 155 6.66 -4.89 1.41
CA ALA A 155 6.49 -3.44 1.36
C ALA A 155 6.18 -2.78 2.72
N VAL A 156 6.24 -3.53 3.82
CA VAL A 156 6.29 -2.97 5.18
C VAL A 156 7.64 -2.25 5.42
N MET A 157 8.69 -2.59 4.67
CA MET A 157 10.00 -1.93 4.77
C MET A 157 9.92 -0.43 4.46
N PRO A 158 10.61 0.44 5.24
CA PRO A 158 10.56 1.88 5.07
C PRO A 158 11.09 2.30 3.70
N GLY A 159 10.30 3.07 2.96
CA GLY A 159 10.68 3.56 1.64
C GLY A 159 10.35 2.61 0.48
N LEU A 160 9.93 1.36 0.74
CA LEU A 160 9.45 0.47 -0.32
C LEU A 160 8.01 0.84 -0.70
N SER A 161 7.76 1.13 -1.98
CA SER A 161 6.42 1.51 -2.41
C SER A 161 5.48 0.32 -2.33
N ARG A 162 4.46 0.40 -1.46
CA ARG A 162 3.42 -0.62 -1.36
C ARG A 162 2.69 -0.81 -2.68
N SER A 163 2.07 0.26 -3.19
CA SER A 163 1.37 0.26 -4.48
C SER A 163 2.30 -0.14 -5.62
N GLY A 164 3.56 0.30 -5.60
CA GLY A 164 4.56 -0.10 -6.59
C GLY A 164 4.86 -1.60 -6.58
N SER A 165 5.04 -2.18 -5.40
CA SER A 165 5.36 -3.60 -5.23
C SER A 165 4.18 -4.49 -5.62
N THR A 166 2.98 -4.19 -5.11
CA THR A 166 1.76 -4.98 -5.41
C THR A 166 1.36 -4.89 -6.88
N ILE A 167 1.40 -3.69 -7.48
CA ILE A 167 1.10 -3.49 -8.90
C ILE A 167 2.17 -4.15 -9.77
N ALA A 168 3.46 -3.97 -9.46
CA ALA A 168 4.52 -4.63 -10.24
C ALA A 168 4.37 -6.16 -10.19
N THR A 169 4.13 -6.74 -9.00
CA THR A 169 3.93 -8.18 -8.85
C THR A 169 2.72 -8.68 -9.62
N GLY A 170 1.55 -8.04 -9.54
CA GLY A 170 0.38 -8.48 -10.30
C GLY A 170 0.58 -8.33 -11.82
N LEU A 171 1.27 -7.29 -12.28
CA LEU A 171 1.62 -7.15 -13.69
C LEU A 171 2.52 -8.28 -14.17
N LEU A 172 3.50 -8.70 -13.36
CA LEU A 172 4.38 -9.84 -13.64
C LEU A 172 3.62 -11.17 -13.66
N LEU A 173 2.52 -11.28 -12.92
CA LEU A 173 1.63 -12.45 -12.93
C LEU A 173 0.62 -12.45 -14.10
N GLY A 174 0.60 -11.37 -14.89
CA GLY A 174 -0.29 -11.21 -16.03
C GLY A 174 -1.67 -10.65 -15.73
N ASP A 175 -1.88 -10.08 -14.55
CA ASP A 175 -3.16 -9.47 -14.19
C ASP A 175 -3.41 -8.17 -14.96
N ASN A 176 -4.69 -7.92 -15.25
CA ASN A 176 -5.10 -6.69 -15.93
C ASN A 176 -4.76 -5.44 -15.09
N LYS A 177 -4.01 -4.51 -15.69
CA LYS A 177 -3.51 -3.28 -15.03
C LYS A 177 -4.60 -2.45 -14.33
N ALA A 178 -5.76 -2.26 -14.94
CA ALA A 178 -6.82 -1.42 -14.38
C ALA A 178 -7.45 -2.08 -13.14
N LYS A 179 -7.77 -3.38 -13.22
CA LYS A 179 -8.31 -4.15 -12.09
C LYS A 179 -7.29 -4.28 -10.95
N LEU A 180 -6.01 -4.43 -11.31
CA LEU A 180 -4.92 -4.57 -10.33
C LEU A 180 -4.69 -3.29 -9.53
N ALA A 181 -4.76 -2.11 -10.16
CA ALA A 181 -4.67 -0.85 -9.44
C ALA A 181 -5.80 -0.71 -8.41
N GLN A 182 -7.03 -0.99 -8.80
CA GLN A 182 -8.19 -0.99 -7.89
C GLN A 182 -8.02 -2.00 -6.74
N PHE A 183 -7.59 -3.23 -7.06
CA PHE A 183 -7.34 -4.28 -6.07
C PHE A 183 -6.26 -3.85 -5.06
N SER A 184 -5.15 -3.29 -5.56
CA SER A 184 -4.06 -2.81 -4.73
C SER A 184 -4.47 -1.66 -3.79
N PHE A 185 -5.37 -0.78 -4.21
CA PHE A 185 -5.83 0.31 -3.36
C PHE A 185 -6.86 -0.16 -2.33
N LEU A 186 -7.74 -1.10 -2.68
CA LEU A 186 -8.73 -1.65 -1.76
C LEU A 186 -8.10 -2.55 -0.68
N MET A 187 -7.11 -3.37 -1.04
CA MET A 187 -6.49 -4.31 -0.09
C MET A 187 -5.73 -3.64 1.07
N VAL A 188 -5.47 -2.34 0.97
CA VAL A 188 -4.81 -1.52 2.01
C VAL A 188 -5.76 -1.13 3.13
N ILE A 189 -7.03 -0.96 2.81
CA ILE A 189 -8.01 -0.38 3.72
C ILE A 189 -8.11 -1.25 4.98
N PRO A 190 -8.31 -2.57 4.93
CA PRO A 190 -8.47 -3.35 6.14
C PRO A 190 -7.19 -3.43 7.02
N PRO A 191 -5.98 -3.71 6.49
CA PRO A 191 -4.74 -3.69 7.29
C PRO A 191 -4.46 -2.35 7.97
N PHE A 192 -4.81 -1.24 7.32
CA PHE A 192 -4.65 0.09 7.92
C PHE A 192 -5.43 0.22 9.24
N TRP A 193 -6.69 -0.22 9.26
CA TRP A 193 -7.53 -0.19 10.46
C TRP A 193 -7.01 -1.12 11.57
N VAL A 194 -6.54 -2.33 11.22
CA VAL A 194 -5.99 -3.28 12.21
C VAL A 194 -4.72 -2.74 12.88
N ARG A 195 -3.83 -2.10 12.11
CA ARG A 195 -2.57 -1.56 12.64
C ARG A 195 -2.74 -0.34 13.55
N HIS A 196 -3.73 0.53 13.28
CA HIS A 196 -3.90 1.77 14.03
C HIS A 196 -4.87 1.63 15.23
N CYS A 197 -5.80 0.67 15.23
CA CYS A 197 -6.61 0.37 16.41
C CYS A 197 -5.85 -0.36 17.53
N SER A 198 -4.69 -0.96 17.23
CA SER A 198 -3.85 -1.70 18.20
C SER A 198 -2.71 -0.86 18.81
N MET A 199 -2.60 0.41 18.43
CA MET A 199 -1.61 1.37 18.95
C MET A 199 -2.23 2.36 19.96
N GLY A 200 -3.49 2.15 20.36
CA GLY A 200 -4.20 2.91 21.39
C GLY A 200 -4.21 2.20 22.73
#